data_AF-A0A523S2G5-F1
#
_entry.id   AF-A0A523S2G5-F1
#
_cell.length_a   1.000
_cell.length_b   1.000
_cell.length_c   1.000
_cell.angle_alpha   90.00
_cell.angle_beta   90.00
_cell.angle_gamma   90.00
#
_symmetry.space_group_name_H-M   'P 1'
#
loop_
_entity.id
_entity.type
_entity.pdbx_description
1 polymer ?
#
loop_
_entity_poly.entity_id
_entity_poly.type
_entity_poly.pdbx_seq_one_letter_code
_entity_poly.pdbx_strand_id
1 'polypeptide(L)'
;MQIRIPAVYMRGGSSKAVFFHQNHLPNDEEIRDQVILAAYGSPDPNRRQIDGMGGAVSTTSKVAIISPCKNPDFDVNYTFGQVAIDKPMIDYQGNCGNISSAVGPFAVDEGLVNAEEPITKVRIYQTNTKKLIVAEVPVKDGRHQIE
;
A
#
# COMPACT_ATOMS: atom_id res chain seq x y z
N MET A 1 -18.22 -16.67 7.85
CA MET A 1 -18.59 -15.29 8.27
C MET A 1 -17.47 -14.36 7.81
N GLN A 2 -17.77 -13.21 7.22
CA GLN A 2 -16.73 -12.29 6.73
C GLN A 2 -16.12 -11.48 7.90
N ILE A 3 -14.83 -11.14 7.78
CA ILE A 3 -14.13 -10.24 8.70
C ILE A 3 -13.98 -8.86 8.06
N ARG A 4 -13.99 -7.80 8.87
CA ARG A 4 -13.75 -6.43 8.40
C ARG A 4 -12.32 -6.03 8.74
N ILE A 5 -11.56 -5.61 7.73
CA ILE A 5 -10.19 -5.09 7.88
C ILE A 5 -10.19 -3.69 7.28
N PRO A 6 -9.84 -2.64 8.04
CA PRO A 6 -9.76 -1.29 7.49
C PRO A 6 -8.64 -1.20 6.45
N ALA A 7 -8.98 -0.65 5.30
CA ALA A 7 -8.08 -0.51 4.16
C ALA A 7 -8.51 0.67 3.30
N VAL A 8 -7.58 1.17 2.49
CA VAL A 8 -7.83 2.25 1.52
C VAL A 8 -7.55 1.73 0.12
N TYR A 9 -8.43 1.99 -0.84
CA TYR A 9 -8.18 1.66 -2.25
C TYR A 9 -7.77 2.92 -3.00
N MET A 10 -6.53 2.96 -3.48
CA MET A 10 -5.94 4.17 -4.06
C MET A 10 -5.32 3.91 -5.42
N ARG A 11 -5.41 4.94 -6.27
CA ARG A 11 -4.60 5.05 -7.48
C ARG A 11 -3.27 5.72 -7.13
N GLY A 12 -2.17 5.11 -7.53
CA GLY A 12 -0.83 5.71 -7.53
C GLY A 12 -0.27 5.65 -8.94
N GLY A 13 0.12 6.80 -9.51
CA GLY A 13 0.48 6.91 -10.92
C GLY A 13 -0.57 6.25 -11.82
N SER A 14 -0.15 5.30 -12.66
CA SER A 14 -1.04 4.50 -13.53
C SER A 14 -1.43 3.13 -12.96
N SER A 15 -1.31 2.92 -11.64
CA SER A 15 -1.64 1.65 -10.97
C SER A 15 -2.63 1.86 -9.83
N LYS A 16 -3.27 0.77 -9.38
CA LYS A 16 -4.17 0.77 -8.23
C LYS A 16 -3.75 -0.30 -7.23
N ALA A 17 -3.88 0.02 -5.95
CA ALA A 17 -3.55 -0.89 -4.86
C ALA A 17 -4.52 -0.73 -3.69
N VAL A 18 -4.67 -1.81 -2.92
CA VAL A 18 -5.23 -1.76 -1.58
C VAL A 18 -4.08 -1.46 -0.62
N PHE A 19 -4.25 -0.40 0.16
CA PHE A 19 -3.34 0.07 1.20
C PHE A 19 -3.87 -0.40 2.55
N PHE A 20 -3.01 -1.03 3.33
CA PHE A 20 -3.29 -1.45 4.69
C PHE A 20 -2.30 -0.79 5.65
N HIS A 21 -2.77 -0.38 6.81
CA HIS A 21 -1.87 -0.24 7.95
C HIS A 21 -1.43 -1.63 8.41
N GLN A 22 -0.15 -1.79 8.74
CA GLN A 22 0.41 -3.07 9.17
C GLN A 22 -0.31 -3.64 10.39
N ASN A 23 -0.74 -2.78 11.32
CA ASN A 23 -1.45 -3.19 12.54
C ASN A 23 -2.90 -3.67 12.29
N HIS A 24 -3.46 -3.45 11.10
CA HIS A 24 -4.76 -4.00 10.71
C HIS A 24 -4.63 -5.42 10.14
N LEU A 25 -3.42 -5.87 9.83
CA LEU A 25 -3.13 -7.20 9.31
C LEU A 25 -2.60 -8.12 10.42
N PRO A 26 -2.71 -9.44 10.24
CA PRO A 26 -2.02 -10.40 11.10
C PRO A 26 -0.51 -10.13 11.16
N ASN A 27 0.09 -10.31 12.34
CA ASN A 27 1.55 -10.20 12.52
C ASN A 27 2.31 -11.40 11.93
N ASP A 28 1.67 -12.57 11.91
CA ASP A 28 2.20 -13.76 11.25
C ASP A 28 2.16 -13.56 9.74
N GLU A 29 3.31 -13.71 9.07
CA GLU A 29 3.45 -13.37 7.65
C GLU A 29 2.66 -14.32 6.75
N GLU A 30 2.55 -15.60 7.12
CA GLU A 30 1.81 -16.59 6.33
C GLU A 30 0.30 -16.31 6.41
N ILE A 31 -0.20 -16.04 7.62
CA ILE A 31 -1.61 -15.67 7.81
C ILE A 31 -1.92 -14.31 7.15
N ARG A 32 -0.98 -13.36 7.23
CA ARG A 32 -1.09 -12.06 6.54
C ARG A 32 -1.23 -12.25 5.03
N ASP A 33 -0.39 -13.07 4.43
CA ASP A 33 -0.43 -13.33 2.99
C ASP A 33 -1.74 -14.01 2.59
N GLN A 34 -2.24 -14.97 3.38
CA GLN A 34 -3.56 -15.58 3.16
C GLN A 34 -4.69 -14.55 3.20
N VAL A 35 -4.65 -13.61 4.15
CA VAL A 35 -5.64 -12.53 4.25
C VAL A 35 -5.59 -11.61 3.04
N ILE A 36 -4.39 -11.22 2.59
CA ILE A 36 -4.23 -10.36 1.41
C ILE A 36 -4.68 -11.10 0.15
N LEU A 37 -4.29 -12.37 -0.03
CA LEU A 37 -4.72 -13.19 -1.16
C LEU A 37 -6.25 -13.28 -1.24
N ALA A 38 -6.91 -13.54 -0.11
CA ALA A 38 -8.37 -13.55 -0.02
C ALA A 38 -8.98 -12.18 -0.38
N ALA A 39 -8.38 -11.07 0.08
CA ALA A 39 -8.86 -9.73 -0.27
C ALA A 39 -8.77 -9.41 -1.77
N TYR A 40 -7.84 -10.05 -2.49
CA TYR A 40 -7.68 -9.89 -3.95
C TYR A 40 -8.48 -10.91 -4.77
N GLY A 41 -9.07 -11.93 -4.15
CA GLY A 41 -9.67 -13.04 -4.86
C GLY A 41 -8.62 -13.90 -5.57
N SER A 42 -7.45 -14.06 -4.96
CA SER A 42 -6.33 -14.86 -5.49
C SER A 42 -6.06 -16.09 -4.60
N PRO A 43 -5.59 -17.21 -5.17
CA PRO A 43 -5.47 -17.48 -6.60
C PRO A 43 -6.84 -17.68 -7.27
N ASP A 44 -7.03 -17.09 -8.45
CA ASP A 44 -8.17 -17.36 -9.32
C ASP A 44 -7.71 -18.10 -10.58
N PRO A 45 -8.02 -19.40 -10.73
CA PRO A 45 -7.72 -20.17 -11.93
C PRO A 45 -8.32 -19.58 -13.22
N ASN A 46 -9.42 -18.81 -13.11
CA ASN A 46 -10.04 -18.15 -14.25
C ASN A 46 -9.43 -16.78 -14.55
N ARG A 47 -8.51 -16.28 -13.71
CA ARG A 47 -7.80 -15.00 -13.86
C ARG A 47 -8.76 -13.81 -13.98
N ARG A 48 -9.86 -13.81 -13.22
CA ARG A 48 -10.89 -12.75 -13.19
C ARG A 48 -10.87 -11.93 -11.91
N GLN A 49 -10.42 -12.51 -10.78
CA GLN A 49 -10.42 -11.88 -9.45
C GLN A 49 -11.80 -11.31 -9.06
N ILE A 50 -12.88 -11.92 -9.55
CA ILE A 50 -14.26 -11.42 -9.38
C ILE A 50 -14.74 -11.48 -7.92
N ASP A 51 -14.11 -12.32 -7.11
CA ASP A 51 -14.40 -12.51 -5.68
C ASP A 51 -13.42 -11.72 -4.80
N GLY A 52 -12.96 -10.56 -5.25
CA GLY A 52 -12.03 -9.70 -4.51
C GLY A 52 -11.80 -8.33 -5.14
N MET A 53 -10.83 -7.59 -4.58
CA MET A 53 -10.49 -6.23 -5.00
C MET A 53 -9.53 -6.17 -6.21
N GLY A 54 -8.97 -7.32 -6.60
CA GLY A 54 -8.06 -7.42 -7.73
C GLY A 54 -8.77 -7.12 -9.04
N GLY A 55 -8.08 -6.47 -9.98
CA GLY A 55 -8.66 -6.12 -11.28
C GLY A 55 -8.18 -7.01 -12.43
N ALA A 56 -7.73 -8.24 -12.15
CA ALA A 56 -7.29 -9.25 -13.11
C ALA A 56 -6.11 -8.83 -14.02
N VAL A 57 -5.42 -7.73 -13.72
CA VAL A 57 -4.21 -7.29 -14.41
C VAL A 57 -3.14 -6.86 -13.42
N SER A 58 -1.87 -6.95 -13.81
CA SER A 58 -0.74 -6.69 -12.91
C SER A 58 -0.75 -5.27 -12.32
N THR A 59 -1.30 -4.28 -13.04
CA THR A 59 -1.44 -2.89 -12.60
C THR A 59 -2.51 -2.65 -11.54
N THR A 60 -3.38 -3.63 -11.29
CA THR A 60 -4.50 -3.56 -10.34
C THR A 60 -4.52 -4.71 -9.32
N SER A 61 -3.47 -5.55 -9.31
CA SER A 61 -3.27 -6.65 -8.35
C SER A 61 -2.03 -6.40 -7.49
N LYS A 62 -2.03 -5.27 -6.75
CA LYS A 62 -0.88 -4.74 -6.00
C LYS A 62 -1.29 -4.35 -4.61
N VAL A 63 -0.55 -4.73 -3.57
CA VAL A 63 -0.81 -4.33 -2.18
C VAL A 63 0.28 -3.38 -1.68
N ALA A 64 -0.09 -2.44 -0.81
CA ALA A 64 0.83 -1.59 -0.05
C ALA A 64 0.56 -1.76 1.44
N ILE A 65 1.58 -2.12 2.21
CA ILE A 65 1.51 -2.25 3.67
C ILE A 65 2.34 -1.12 4.27
N ILE A 66 1.69 -0.26 5.06
CA ILE A 66 2.25 0.96 5.61
C ILE A 66 2.32 0.86 7.13
N SER A 67 3.39 1.37 7.74
CA SER A 67 3.48 1.54 9.19
C SER A 67 4.24 2.82 9.53
N PRO A 68 4.11 3.37 10.75
CA PRO A 68 5.08 4.34 11.28
C PRO A 68 6.49 3.74 11.25
N CYS A 69 7.51 4.57 10.96
CA CYS A 69 8.90 4.17 11.11
C CYS A 69 9.43 4.58 12.49
N LYS A 70 10.23 3.70 13.12
CA LYS A 70 10.92 4.02 14.38
C LYS A 70 12.26 4.74 14.17
N ASN A 71 12.80 4.68 12.96
CA ASN A 71 14.07 5.34 12.63
C ASN A 71 13.77 6.82 12.33
N PRO A 72 14.43 7.77 13.02
CA PRO A 72 14.19 9.21 12.84
C PRO A 72 14.50 9.74 11.43
N ASP A 73 15.25 8.99 10.61
CA ASP A 73 15.54 9.34 9.23
C ASP A 73 14.34 9.13 8.28
N PHE A 74 13.32 8.41 8.73
CA PHE A 74 12.14 8.06 7.96
C PHE A 74 10.86 8.34 8.75
N ASP A 75 9.79 8.67 8.05
CA ASP A 75 8.49 8.95 8.65
C ASP A 75 7.62 7.67 8.63
N VAL A 76 7.61 6.96 7.49
CA VAL A 76 6.82 5.73 7.31
C VAL A 76 7.63 4.60 6.68
N ASN A 77 7.29 3.37 7.03
CA ASN A 77 7.70 2.16 6.30
C ASN A 77 6.67 1.85 5.21
N TYR A 78 7.16 1.43 4.05
CA TYR A 78 6.35 0.98 2.93
C TYR A 78 6.85 -0.36 2.42
N THR A 79 5.99 -1.38 2.50
CA THR A 79 6.19 -2.68 1.86
C THR A 79 5.23 -2.82 0.69
N PHE A 80 5.79 -3.05 -0.50
CA PHE A 80 5.07 -3.37 -1.73
C PHE A 80 4.94 -4.88 -1.87
N GLY A 81 3.77 -5.35 -2.27
CA GLY A 81 3.55 -6.73 -2.70
C GLY A 81 2.85 -6.79 -4.07
N GLN A 82 3.41 -7.56 -5.00
CA GLN A 82 2.71 -7.91 -6.24
C GLN A 82 1.91 -9.19 -6.00
N VAL A 83 0.59 -9.09 -5.96
CA VAL A 83 -0.29 -10.24 -5.71
C VAL A 83 -0.45 -11.00 -7.01
N ALA A 84 -0.03 -12.28 -7.03
CA ALA A 84 -0.20 -13.14 -8.19
C ALA A 84 -1.70 -13.41 -8.40
N ILE A 85 -2.11 -13.48 -9.66
CA ILE A 85 -3.53 -13.67 -10.01
C ILE A 85 -3.88 -15.16 -9.92
N ASP A 86 -3.02 -16.02 -10.44
CA ASP A 86 -3.25 -17.45 -10.66
C ASP A 86 -2.53 -18.35 -9.63
N LYS A 87 -1.72 -17.77 -8.75
CA LYS A 87 -0.92 -18.51 -7.76
C LYS A 87 -1.15 -17.93 -6.35
N PRO A 88 -1.12 -18.75 -5.29
CA PRO A 88 -1.24 -18.29 -3.91
C PRO A 88 0.08 -17.68 -3.45
N MET A 89 0.47 -16.56 -4.05
CA MET A 89 1.78 -15.94 -3.85
C MET A 89 1.67 -14.42 -3.92
N ILE A 90 2.44 -13.75 -3.06
CA ILE A 90 2.69 -12.33 -3.12
C ILE A 90 4.21 -12.15 -3.27
N ASP A 91 4.62 -11.42 -4.31
CA ASP A 91 6.03 -11.13 -4.56
C ASP A 91 6.43 -9.80 -3.88
N TYR A 92 7.36 -9.91 -2.93
CA TYR A 92 7.93 -8.81 -2.14
C TYR A 92 9.37 -8.43 -2.56
N GLN A 93 9.90 -8.93 -3.68
CA GLN A 93 11.29 -8.65 -4.08
C GLN A 93 11.49 -7.23 -4.64
N GLY A 94 10.44 -6.61 -5.16
CA GLY A 94 10.51 -5.34 -5.89
C GLY A 94 9.92 -4.15 -5.15
N ASN A 95 10.09 -2.97 -5.75
CA ASN A 95 9.27 -1.80 -5.49
C ASN A 95 8.40 -1.53 -6.73
N CYS A 96 7.30 -0.80 -6.55
CA CYS A 96 6.51 -0.24 -7.64
C CYS A 96 6.51 1.29 -7.56
N GLY A 97 7.19 1.95 -8.50
CA GLY A 97 7.29 3.42 -8.56
C GLY A 97 5.93 4.13 -8.61
N ASN A 98 4.97 3.54 -9.33
CA ASN A 98 3.59 4.03 -9.37
C ASN A 98 2.94 4.01 -7.98
N ILE A 99 3.03 2.90 -7.25
CA ILE A 99 2.40 2.79 -5.92
C ILE A 99 3.13 3.66 -4.90
N SER A 100 4.45 3.84 -4.99
CA SER A 100 5.17 4.77 -4.10
C SER A 100 4.66 6.21 -4.19
N SER A 101 4.13 6.64 -5.34
CA SER A 101 3.55 7.99 -5.48
C SER A 101 2.30 8.22 -4.63
N ALA A 102 1.57 7.17 -4.24
CA ALA A 102 0.39 7.26 -3.39
C ALA A 102 0.69 7.07 -1.89
N VAL A 103 1.91 6.64 -1.53
CA VAL A 103 2.30 6.43 -0.12
C VAL A 103 2.38 7.74 0.65
N GLY A 104 2.94 8.80 0.05
CA GLY A 104 2.98 10.14 0.66
C GLY A 104 1.59 10.67 0.98
N PRO A 105 0.68 10.78 -0.02
CA PRO A 105 -0.72 11.16 0.21
C PRO A 105 -1.43 10.32 1.28
N PHE A 106 -1.27 8.98 1.23
CA PHE A 106 -1.83 8.09 2.25
C PHE A 106 -1.30 8.43 3.65
N ALA A 107 0.01 8.66 3.79
CA ALA A 107 0.62 8.97 5.08
C ALA A 107 0.12 10.31 5.67
N VAL A 108 -0.12 11.32 4.83
CA VAL A 108 -0.71 12.60 5.26
C VAL A 108 -2.15 12.40 5.73
N ASP A 109 -2.99 11.79 4.88
CA ASP A 109 -4.42 11.66 5.16
C ASP A 109 -4.74 10.76 6.36
N GLU A 110 -3.93 9.72 6.56
CA GLU A 110 -4.07 8.78 7.67
C GLU A 110 -3.37 9.27 8.95
N GLY A 111 -2.82 10.50 8.95
CA GLY A 111 -2.18 11.11 10.11
C GLY A 111 -0.90 10.40 10.57
N LEU A 112 -0.20 9.72 9.66
CA LEU A 112 1.09 9.08 9.94
C LEU A 112 2.24 10.10 9.98
N VAL A 113 2.02 11.28 9.41
CA VAL A 113 2.93 12.42 9.44
C VAL A 113 2.18 13.69 9.82
N ASN A 114 2.90 14.66 10.40
CA ASN A 114 2.34 15.99 10.62
C ASN A 114 2.25 16.71 9.26
N ALA A 115 1.05 17.14 8.90
CA ALA A 115 0.81 17.85 7.66
C ALA A 115 1.31 19.31 7.77
N GLU A 116 2.18 19.70 6.84
CA GLU A 116 2.72 21.05 6.66
C GLU A 116 2.26 21.62 5.32
N GLU A 117 1.69 22.83 5.34
CA GLU A 117 1.25 23.54 4.13
C GLU A 117 2.34 24.48 3.61
N PRO A 118 2.46 24.69 2.28
CA PRO A 118 1.64 24.09 1.21
C PRO A 118 2.13 22.70 0.76
N ILE A 119 3.30 22.25 1.23
CA ILE A 119 3.93 20.99 0.83
C ILE A 119 4.45 20.28 2.08
N THR A 120 3.99 19.05 2.29
CA THR A 120 4.52 18.14 3.29
C THR A 120 5.57 17.22 2.67
N LYS A 121 6.76 17.17 3.27
CA LYS A 121 7.81 16.24 2.86
C LYS A 121 7.69 14.93 3.64
N VAL A 122 7.47 13.82 2.93
CA VAL A 122 7.35 12.48 3.52
C VAL A 122 8.56 11.63 3.13
N ARG A 123 9.31 11.17 4.14
CA ARG A 123 10.46 10.27 4.01
C ARG A 123 10.00 8.84 4.19
N ILE A 124 9.96 8.09 3.11
CA ILE A 124 9.43 6.74 3.03
C ILE A 124 10.60 5.76 3.02
N TYR A 125 10.67 4.89 4.03
CA TYR A 125 11.54 3.74 4.00
C TYR A 125 10.89 2.62 3.18
N GLN A 126 11.41 2.37 1.99
CA GLN A 126 10.97 1.24 1.18
C GLN A 126 11.62 -0.03 1.74
N THR A 127 10.83 -0.90 2.39
CA THR A 127 11.31 -2.09 3.10
C THR A 127 11.84 -3.18 2.17
N ASN A 128 11.26 -3.33 0.97
CA ASN A 128 11.65 -4.34 -0.02
C ASN A 128 13.08 -4.08 -0.51
N THR A 129 13.40 -2.81 -0.83
CA THR A 129 14.68 -2.42 -1.44
C THR A 129 15.64 -1.76 -0.47
N LYS A 130 15.19 -1.46 0.76
CA LYS A 130 15.94 -0.75 1.81
C LYS A 130 16.42 0.63 1.36
N LYS A 131 15.59 1.32 0.57
CA LYS A 131 15.91 2.65 0.02
C LYS A 131 14.99 3.72 0.60
N LEU A 132 15.54 4.94 0.69
CA LEU A 132 14.76 6.14 0.95
C LEU A 132 14.04 6.59 -0.32
N ILE A 133 12.75 6.85 -0.21
CA ILE A 133 11.97 7.61 -1.18
C ILE A 133 11.49 8.88 -0.47
N VAL A 134 11.63 10.03 -1.13
CA VAL A 134 11.11 11.29 -0.60
C VAL A 134 9.94 11.72 -1.48
N ALA A 135 8.77 11.94 -0.87
CA ALA A 135 7.61 12.49 -1.54
C ALA A 135 7.36 13.91 -1.06
N GLU A 136 7.17 14.84 -1.98
CA GLU A 136 6.69 16.19 -1.70
C GLU A 136 5.19 16.23 -2.03
N VAL A 137 4.37 16.27 -0.98
CA VAL A 137 2.91 16.11 -1.08
C VAL A 137 2.27 17.50 -0.93
N PRO A 138 1.56 18.01 -1.94
CA PRO A 138 0.74 19.20 -1.78
C PRO A 138 -0.33 18.98 -0.71
N VAL A 139 -0.47 19.92 0.22
CA VAL A 139 -1.39 19.82 1.37
C VAL A 139 -2.21 21.09 1.50
N LYS A 140 -3.48 20.90 1.84
CA LYS A 140 -4.44 21.96 2.16
C LYS A 140 -5.46 21.46 3.18
N ASP A 141 -5.79 22.30 4.15
CA ASP A 141 -6.70 22.00 5.26
C ASP A 141 -6.29 20.71 6.01
N GLY A 142 -4.98 20.51 6.17
CA GLY A 142 -4.39 19.36 6.85
C GLY A 142 -4.52 18.02 6.12
N ARG A 143 -4.91 18.01 4.84
CA ARG A 143 -5.01 16.81 4.00
C ARG A 143 -4.23 16.94 2.71
N HIS A 144 -3.92 15.82 2.05
CA HIS A 144 -3.35 15.92 0.71
C HIS A 144 -4.33 16.63 -0.24
N GLN A 145 -3.81 17.56 -1.03
CA GLN A 145 -4.61 18.29 -2.00
C GLN A 145 -4.85 17.41 -3.23
N ILE A 146 -6.13 17.18 -3.54
CA ILE A 146 -6.58 16.60 -4.81
C ILE A 146 -7.03 17.76 -5.67
N GLU A 147 -6.17 18.19 -6.61
CA GLU A 147 -6.38 19.31 -7.57
C GLU A 147 -7.10 20.55 -6.99
#